data_AF-A0AAV7HXT3-F1
#
_entry.id   AF-A0AAV7HXT3-F1
#
_cell.length_a   1.000
_cell.length_b   1.000
_cell.length_c   1.000
_cell.angle_alpha   90.00
_cell.angle_beta   90.00
_cell.angle_gamma   90.00
#
_symmetry.space_group_name_H-M   'P 1'
#
loop_
_entity.id
_entity.type
_entity.pdbx_description
1 polymer ?
#
loop_
_entity_poly.entity_id
_entity_poly.type
_entity_poly.pdbx_seq_one_letter_code
_entity_poly.pdbx_strand_id
1 'polypeptide(L)'
;MSLIIFERRSIEYISDKLGKSPFKSCDSIEKAISTKFDGIVRNVFICYMITIGAMLVYCGSRFTEVSPLETLPFNGWFPYNYSSPTVYWLTAAFQVIAINITNGIDLLMDLLLSSILCSMCGQIHLLKHRFKVMLEALKVMTSKNDGSDMATTEKLMISEWVEYHIDLVE
;
A
#
# COMPACT_ATOMS: atom_id res chain seq x y z
N MET A 1 -9.39 5.02 13.14
CA MET A 1 -9.21 6.25 12.34
C MET A 1 -8.08 7.16 12.84
N SER A 2 -7.84 7.26 14.15
CA SER A 2 -6.79 8.12 14.73
C SER A 2 -5.35 7.76 14.32
N LEU A 3 -5.07 6.48 14.03
CA LEU A 3 -3.75 6.03 13.59
C LEU A 3 -3.38 6.53 12.18
N ILE A 4 -4.36 6.55 11.26
CA ILE A 4 -4.15 6.95 9.86
C ILE A 4 -3.80 8.44 9.75
N ILE A 5 -4.38 9.28 10.62
CA ILE A 5 -4.09 10.72 10.67
C ILE A 5 -2.69 10.98 11.24
N PHE A 6 -2.25 10.18 12.20
CA PHE A 6 -0.93 10.33 12.83
C PHE A 6 0.20 9.89 11.89
N GLU A 7 0.00 8.76 11.18
CA GLU A 7 0.97 8.24 10.20
C GLU A 7 0.97 9.01 8.87
N ARG A 8 0.02 9.91 8.65
CA ARG A 8 -0.03 10.71 7.41
C ARG A 8 1.24 11.52 7.22
N ARG A 9 1.81 12.07 8.29
CA ARG A 9 3.10 12.79 8.22
C ARG A 9 4.26 11.87 7.88
N SER A 10 4.30 10.66 8.45
CA SER A 10 5.31 9.65 8.13
C SER A 10 5.21 9.25 6.66
N ILE A 11 4.00 9.01 6.16
CA ILE A 11 3.74 8.63 4.76
C ILE A 11 4.07 9.78 3.80
N GLU A 12 3.70 11.02 4.14
CA GLU A 12 4.06 12.21 3.35
C GLU A 12 5.57 12.45 3.36
N TYR A 13 6.23 12.28 4.50
CA TYR A 13 7.69 12.39 4.63
C TYR A 13 8.42 11.32 3.80
N ILE A 14 7.97 10.07 3.91
CA ILE A 14 8.49 8.95 3.12
C ILE A 14 8.24 9.22 1.64
N SER A 15 7.03 9.64 1.24
CA SER A 15 6.68 9.96 -0.14
C SER A 15 7.51 11.13 -0.71
N ASP A 16 7.74 12.19 0.06
CA ASP A 16 8.57 13.33 -0.33
C ASP A 16 10.05 12.96 -0.45
N LYS A 17 10.58 12.16 0.49
CA LYS A 17 11.94 11.59 0.40
C LYS A 17 12.10 10.68 -0.81
N LEU A 18 11.07 9.87 -1.12
CA LEU A 18 11.03 8.99 -2.29
C LEU A 18 10.94 9.76 -3.62
N GLY A 19 10.32 10.93 -3.62
CA GLY A 19 10.20 11.79 -4.80
C GLY A 19 11.44 12.65 -5.09
N LYS A 20 12.36 12.76 -4.14
CA LYS A 20 13.59 13.55 -4.23
C LYS A 20 14.80 12.71 -4.63
N SER A 21 15.81 13.37 -5.20
CA SER A 21 17.11 12.74 -5.47
C SER A 21 17.67 12.16 -4.16
N PRO A 22 18.22 10.92 -4.14
CA PRO A 22 18.57 10.10 -5.31
C PRO A 22 17.42 9.26 -5.89
N PHE A 23 16.29 9.04 -5.22
CA PHE A 23 15.29 8.02 -5.57
C PHE A 23 14.40 8.33 -6.78
N LYS A 24 14.54 9.52 -7.37
CA LYS A 24 13.84 9.89 -8.60
C LYS A 24 14.31 9.05 -9.78
N SER A 25 13.36 8.42 -10.48
CA SER A 25 13.62 7.64 -11.69
C SER A 25 14.05 8.57 -12.83
N CYS A 26 15.28 8.43 -13.31
CA CYS A 26 15.87 9.28 -14.35
C CYS A 26 16.20 8.48 -15.63
N ASP A 27 16.49 7.18 -15.51
CA ASP A 27 16.83 6.32 -16.65
C ASP A 27 15.59 5.62 -17.24
N SER A 28 15.68 5.28 -18.53
CA SER A 28 14.65 4.55 -19.30
C SER A 28 14.27 3.22 -18.66
N ILE A 29 15.23 2.51 -18.07
CA ILE A 29 15.02 1.25 -17.34
C ILE A 29 14.29 1.51 -16.02
N GLU A 30 14.64 2.58 -15.31
CA GLU A 30 13.98 2.98 -14.05
C GLU A 30 12.51 3.38 -14.27
N LYS A 31 12.20 4.02 -15.40
CA LYS A 31 10.81 4.30 -15.83
C LYS A 31 10.02 3.04 -16.13
N ALA A 32 10.63 2.04 -16.78
CA ALA A 32 9.98 0.77 -17.06
C ALA A 32 9.63 0.01 -15.76
N ILE A 33 10.54 0.04 -14.78
CA ILE A 33 10.31 -0.52 -13.43
C ILE A 33 9.14 0.19 -12.75
N SER A 34 9.14 1.53 -12.71
CA SER A 34 8.03 2.32 -12.15
C SER A 34 6.69 1.97 -12.80
N THR A 35 6.66 1.94 -14.13
CA THR A 35 5.43 1.70 -14.90
C THR A 35 4.84 0.31 -14.61
N LYS A 36 5.69 -0.69 -14.37
CA LYS A 36 5.24 -2.04 -13.98
C LYS A 36 4.53 -2.02 -12.64
N PHE A 37 5.09 -1.34 -11.64
CA PHE A 37 4.49 -1.24 -10.31
C PHE A 37 3.22 -0.37 -10.32
N ASP A 38 3.20 0.72 -11.10
CA ASP A 38 1.99 1.52 -11.33
C ASP A 38 0.85 0.67 -11.94
N GLY A 39 1.19 -0.27 -12.83
CA GLY A 39 0.25 -1.25 -13.38
C GLY A 39 -0.32 -2.20 -12.33
N ILE A 40 0.53 -2.69 -11.42
CA ILE A 40 0.10 -3.55 -10.29
C ILE A 40 -0.85 -2.77 -9.38
N VAL A 41 -0.46 -1.55 -8.98
CA VAL A 41 -1.29 -0.68 -8.16
C VAL A 41 -2.65 -0.46 -8.83
N ARG A 42 -2.68 -0.11 -10.12
CA ARG A 42 -3.93 0.06 -10.86
C ARG A 42 -4.81 -1.20 -10.88
N ASN A 43 -4.23 -2.38 -11.10
CA ASN A 43 -4.99 -3.63 -11.06
C ASN A 43 -5.57 -3.91 -9.68
N VAL A 44 -4.79 -3.68 -8.63
CA VAL A 44 -5.23 -3.81 -7.24
C VAL A 44 -6.42 -2.89 -6.98
N PHE A 45 -6.33 -1.60 -7.38
CA PHE A 45 -7.46 -0.65 -7.30
C PHE A 45 -8.70 -1.13 -8.07
N ILE A 46 -8.55 -1.67 -9.28
CA ILE A 46 -9.67 -2.21 -10.06
C ILE A 46 -10.34 -3.38 -9.32
N CYS A 47 -9.56 -4.32 -8.80
CA CYS A 47 -10.07 -5.44 -8.00
C CYS A 47 -10.85 -4.92 -6.79
N TYR A 48 -10.34 -3.91 -6.08
CA TYR A 48 -11.04 -3.29 -4.96
C TYR A 48 -12.36 -2.62 -5.35
N MET A 49 -12.41 -1.94 -6.49
CA MET A 49 -13.67 -1.34 -6.96
C MET A 49 -14.74 -2.41 -7.24
N ILE A 50 -14.32 -3.57 -7.76
CA ILE A 50 -15.21 -4.72 -7.99
C ILE A 50 -15.70 -5.29 -6.67
N THR A 51 -14.85 -5.45 -5.66
CA THR A 51 -15.26 -6.00 -4.35
C THR A 51 -16.23 -5.07 -3.62
N ILE A 52 -16.02 -3.75 -3.67
CA ILE A 52 -16.97 -2.76 -3.14
C ILE A 52 -18.32 -2.89 -3.84
N GLY A 53 -18.33 -2.96 -5.17
CA GLY A 53 -19.54 -3.13 -5.96
C GLY A 53 -20.30 -4.42 -5.62
N ALA A 54 -19.59 -5.54 -5.51
CA ALA A 54 -20.18 -6.82 -5.12
C ALA A 54 -20.78 -6.78 -3.71
N MET A 55 -20.10 -6.14 -2.76
CA MET A 55 -20.59 -6.00 -1.39
C MET A 55 -21.85 -5.13 -1.30
N LEU A 56 -21.91 -4.05 -2.08
CA LEU A 56 -23.10 -3.19 -2.17
C LEU A 56 -24.30 -3.95 -2.75
N VAL A 57 -24.09 -4.73 -3.81
CA VAL A 57 -25.14 -5.59 -4.40
C VAL A 57 -25.61 -6.64 -3.39
N TYR A 58 -24.68 -7.28 -2.68
CA TYR A 58 -25.00 -8.25 -1.63
C TYR A 58 -25.81 -7.63 -0.48
N CYS A 59 -25.39 -6.46 0.02
CA CYS A 59 -26.15 -5.75 1.05
C CYS A 59 -27.55 -5.35 0.55
N GLY A 60 -27.65 -4.90 -0.70
CA GLY A 60 -28.91 -4.55 -1.34
C GLY A 60 -29.87 -5.73 -1.47
N SER A 61 -29.38 -6.88 -1.94
CA SER A 61 -30.21 -8.09 -2.09
C SER A 61 -30.76 -8.56 -0.74
N ARG A 62 -29.90 -8.60 0.29
CA ARG A 62 -30.28 -8.94 1.66
C ARG A 62 -31.29 -7.95 2.25
N PHE A 63 -31.21 -6.68 1.89
CA PHE A 63 -32.17 -5.67 2.33
C PHE A 63 -33.54 -5.79 1.62
N THR A 64 -33.58 -6.28 0.38
CA THR A 64 -34.82 -6.50 -0.38
C THR A 64 -35.51 -7.83 -0.08
N GLU A 65 -34.75 -8.85 0.34
CA GLU A 65 -35.26 -10.19 0.65
C GLU A 65 -35.98 -10.27 2.01
N VAL A 66 -35.82 -9.26 2.86
CA VAL A 66 -36.37 -9.32 4.22
C VAL A 66 -37.83 -8.87 4.31
N SER A 67 -38.62 -9.70 4.98
CA SER A 67 -39.99 -9.39 5.39
C SER A 67 -39.99 -8.75 6.79
N PRO A 68 -40.75 -7.66 7.03
CA PRO A 68 -40.92 -7.13 8.38
C PRO A 68 -41.46 -8.24 9.29
N LEU A 69 -40.80 -8.47 10.44
CA LEU A 69 -41.13 -9.44 11.51
C LEU A 69 -40.56 -10.87 11.41
N GLU A 70 -39.92 -11.29 10.32
CA GLU A 70 -39.32 -12.65 10.27
C GLU A 70 -37.85 -12.67 10.75
N THR A 71 -36.96 -11.92 10.09
CA THR A 71 -35.53 -11.86 10.43
C THR A 71 -34.91 -10.54 9.99
N LEU A 72 -33.83 -10.10 10.65
CA LEU A 72 -33.04 -8.95 10.22
C LEU A 72 -32.18 -9.31 8.98
N PRO A 73 -31.80 -8.35 8.12
CA PRO A 73 -30.97 -8.62 6.93
C PRO A 73 -29.68 -9.39 7.26
N PHE A 74 -29.11 -9.07 8.41
CA PHE A 74 -27.94 -9.72 8.98
C PHE A 74 -28.27 -10.26 10.37
N ASN A 75 -27.88 -11.51 10.62
CA ASN A 75 -28.11 -12.16 11.91
C ASN A 75 -27.29 -11.45 13.00
N GLY A 76 -27.96 -11.02 14.08
CA GLY A 76 -27.32 -10.36 15.20
C GLY A 76 -28.23 -10.36 16.42
N TRP A 77 -27.63 -10.34 17.60
CA TRP A 77 -28.36 -10.20 18.86
C TRP A 77 -28.40 -8.73 19.27
N PHE A 78 -29.60 -8.24 19.58
CA PHE A 78 -29.81 -6.88 20.06
C PHE A 78 -30.45 -6.90 21.45
N PRO A 79 -30.02 -6.02 22.38
CA PRO A 79 -30.53 -5.98 23.74
C PRO A 79 -31.95 -5.37 23.84
N TYR A 80 -32.58 -5.05 22.70
CA TYR A 80 -33.90 -4.45 22.60
C TYR A 80 -34.79 -5.26 21.64
N ASN A 81 -36.10 -5.15 21.85
CA ASN A 81 -37.07 -5.80 20.96
C ASN A 81 -37.29 -4.97 19.69
N TYR A 82 -37.13 -5.60 18.53
CA TYR A 82 -37.36 -5.03 17.21
C TYR A 82 -38.69 -5.47 16.57
N SER A 83 -39.66 -5.97 17.35
CA SER A 83 -41.00 -6.33 16.86
C SER A 83 -41.79 -5.17 16.23
N SER A 84 -41.45 -3.91 16.55
CA SER A 84 -42.09 -2.74 15.93
C SER A 84 -41.51 -2.50 14.52
N PRO A 85 -42.34 -2.32 13.47
CA PRO A 85 -41.86 -2.08 12.10
C PRO A 85 -40.88 -0.91 11.98
N THR A 86 -41.08 0.17 12.75
CA THR A 86 -40.18 1.33 12.75
C THR A 86 -38.80 0.98 13.31
N VAL A 87 -38.77 0.25 14.43
CA VAL A 87 -37.51 -0.16 15.08
C VAL A 87 -36.79 -1.21 14.23
N TYR A 88 -37.54 -2.08 13.56
CA TYR A 88 -37.04 -3.06 12.61
C TYR A 88 -36.28 -2.39 11.45
N TRP A 89 -36.93 -1.48 10.72
CA TRP A 89 -36.31 -0.80 9.57
C TRP A 89 -35.12 0.05 9.98
N LEU A 90 -35.20 0.71 11.14
CA LEU A 90 -34.08 1.47 11.69
C LEU A 90 -32.87 0.55 11.96
N THR A 91 -33.10 -0.59 12.61
CA THR A 91 -32.04 -1.57 12.91
C THR A 91 -31.45 -2.17 11.63
N ALA A 92 -32.29 -2.53 10.66
CA ALA A 92 -31.87 -3.03 9.36
C ALA A 92 -30.98 -2.02 8.61
N ALA A 93 -31.38 -0.73 8.59
CA ALA A 93 -30.58 0.33 7.98
C ALA A 93 -29.23 0.51 8.70
N PHE A 94 -29.23 0.50 10.04
CA PHE A 94 -27.99 0.57 10.81
C PHE A 94 -27.04 -0.59 10.52
N GLN A 95 -27.55 -1.83 10.40
CA GLN A 95 -26.73 -2.99 10.05
C GLN A 95 -26.06 -2.82 8.69
N VAL A 96 -26.84 -2.43 7.67
CA VAL A 96 -26.30 -2.20 6.31
C VAL A 96 -25.22 -1.11 6.36
N ILE A 97 -25.47 0.00 7.03
CA ILE A 97 -24.49 1.10 7.14
C ILE A 97 -23.23 0.62 7.86
N ALA A 98 -23.36 -0.06 9.00
CA ALA A 98 -22.24 -0.55 9.79
C ALA A 98 -21.37 -1.53 9.01
N ILE A 99 -21.97 -2.45 8.26
CA ILE A 99 -21.27 -3.43 7.44
C ILE A 99 -20.51 -2.74 6.30
N ASN A 100 -21.14 -1.76 5.63
CA ASN A 100 -20.48 -1.00 4.58
C ASN A 100 -19.30 -0.18 5.10
N ILE A 101 -19.43 0.43 6.28
CA ILE A 101 -18.34 1.17 6.93
C ILE A 101 -17.20 0.23 7.29
N THR A 102 -17.50 -0.89 7.93
CA THR A 102 -16.49 -1.87 8.37
C THR A 102 -15.72 -2.42 7.17
N ASN A 103 -16.43 -2.90 6.15
CA ASN A 103 -15.82 -3.35 4.91
C ASN A 103 -14.99 -2.24 4.24
N GLY A 104 -15.48 -0.99 4.21
CA GLY A 104 -14.73 0.13 3.65
C GLY A 104 -13.42 0.40 4.39
N ILE A 105 -13.41 0.27 5.72
CA ILE A 105 -12.20 0.42 6.53
C ILE A 105 -11.23 -0.72 6.26
N ASP A 106 -11.71 -1.96 6.24
CA ASP A 106 -10.87 -3.14 6.00
C ASP A 106 -10.21 -3.07 4.61
N LEU A 107 -10.98 -2.75 3.57
CA LEU A 107 -10.45 -2.59 2.21
C LEU A 107 -9.44 -1.44 2.11
N LEU A 108 -9.67 -0.33 2.81
CA LEU A 108 -8.72 0.78 2.84
C LEU A 108 -7.40 0.34 3.49
N MET A 109 -7.46 -0.42 4.57
CA MET A 109 -6.26 -0.91 5.25
C MET A 109 -5.46 -1.87 4.35
N ASP A 110 -6.14 -2.82 3.68
CA ASP A 110 -5.47 -3.75 2.77
C ASP A 110 -4.85 -3.03 1.57
N LEU A 111 -5.55 -2.01 1.03
CA LEU A 111 -5.05 -1.19 -0.06
C LEU A 111 -3.83 -0.36 0.37
N LEU A 112 -3.87 0.27 1.55
CA LEU A 112 -2.74 1.02 2.10
C LEU A 112 -1.52 0.12 2.28
N LEU A 113 -1.71 -1.07 2.85
CA LEU A 113 -0.64 -2.05 3.01
C LEU A 113 -0.06 -2.47 1.66
N SER A 114 -0.92 -2.83 0.70
CA SER A 114 -0.50 -3.21 -0.65
C SER A 114 0.26 -2.09 -1.36
N SER A 115 -0.20 -0.84 -1.22
CA SER A 115 0.47 0.32 -1.80
C SER A 115 1.87 0.53 -1.23
N ILE A 116 2.02 0.44 0.10
CA ILE A 116 3.33 0.61 0.76
C ILE A 116 4.29 -0.49 0.31
N LEU A 117 3.85 -1.75 0.32
CA LEU A 117 4.65 -2.88 -0.13
C LEU A 117 5.09 -2.73 -1.60
N CYS A 118 4.18 -2.26 -2.45
CA CYS A 118 4.46 -2.01 -3.86
C CYS A 118 5.54 -0.93 -4.03
N SER A 119 5.42 0.19 -3.31
CA SER A 119 6.41 1.26 -3.30
C SER A 119 7.77 0.76 -2.80
N MET A 120 7.81 0.00 -1.70
CA MET A 120 9.05 -0.59 -1.17
C MET A 120 9.70 -1.54 -2.19
N CYS A 121 8.92 -2.40 -2.83
CA CYS A 121 9.42 -3.34 -3.83
C CYS A 121 10.02 -2.61 -5.04
N GLY A 122 9.35 -1.54 -5.52
CA GLY A 122 9.86 -0.68 -6.58
C GLY A 122 11.20 -0.04 -6.23
N GLN A 123 11.33 0.47 -5.00
CA GLN A 123 12.57 1.09 -4.52
C GLN A 123 13.71 0.08 -4.37
N ILE A 124 13.44 -1.13 -3.85
CA ILE A 124 14.44 -2.19 -3.78
C ILE A 124 14.94 -2.56 -5.18
N HIS A 125 14.04 -2.63 -6.16
CA HIS A 125 14.42 -2.96 -7.53
C HIS A 125 15.25 -1.85 -8.19
N LEU A 126 14.88 -0.59 -7.93
CA LEU A 126 15.65 0.59 -8.34
C LEU A 126 17.05 0.58 -7.73
N LEU A 127 17.15 0.31 -6.42
CA LEU A 127 18.41 0.22 -5.69
C LEU A 127 19.31 -0.86 -6.27
N LYS A 128 18.75 -2.04 -6.54
CA LYS A 128 19.46 -3.16 -7.15
C LYS A 128 20.01 -2.79 -8.54
N HIS A 129 19.24 -2.06 -9.35
CA HIS A 129 19.70 -1.59 -10.65
C HIS A 129 20.91 -0.67 -10.51
N ARG A 130 20.83 0.34 -9.64
CA ARG A 130 21.91 1.30 -9.41
C ARG A 130 23.17 0.67 -8.84
N PHE A 131 23.01 -0.27 -7.91
CA PHE A 131 24.12 -1.03 -7.37
C PHE A 131 24.85 -1.81 -8.46
N LYS A 132 24.10 -2.42 -9.39
CA LYS A 132 24.69 -3.13 -10.54
C LYS A 132 25.47 -2.18 -11.46
N VAL A 133 24.90 -1.01 -11.79
CA VAL A 133 25.56 0.00 -12.62
C VAL A 133 26.85 0.51 -11.96
N MET A 134 26.82 0.77 -10.65
CA MET A 134 27.98 1.20 -9.88
C MET A 134 29.10 0.15 -9.88
N LEU A 135 28.77 -1.13 -9.61
CA LEU A 135 29.74 -2.22 -9.63
C LEU A 135 30.37 -2.44 -11.01
N GLU A 136 29.59 -2.28 -12.09
CA GLU A 136 30.12 -2.37 -13.45
C GLU A 136 31.09 -1.22 -13.76
N ALA A 137 30.76 0.00 -13.35
CA ALA A 137 31.65 1.16 -13.50
C ALA A 137 32.96 0.99 -12.71
N LEU A 138 32.87 0.47 -11.48
CA LEU A 138 34.03 0.15 -10.64
C LEU A 138 34.94 -0.88 -11.32
N LYS A 139 34.39 -2.01 -11.80
CA LYS A 139 35.17 -3.03 -12.51
C LYS A 139 35.93 -2.48 -13.73
N VAL A 140 35.31 -1.59 -14.51
CA VAL A 140 35.96 -0.95 -15.67
C VAL A 140 37.11 -0.02 -15.23
N MET A 141 36.95 0.66 -14.10
CA MET A 141 38.02 1.48 -13.51
C MET A 141 39.15 0.59 -12.96
N THR A 142 38.82 -0.52 -12.29
CA THR A 142 39.80 -1.48 -11.73
C THR A 142 40.62 -2.16 -12.81
N SER A 143 40.01 -2.53 -13.94
CA SER A 143 40.76 -3.10 -15.07
C SER A 143 41.72 -2.09 -15.72
N LYS A 144 41.60 -0.80 -15.40
CA LYS A 144 42.41 0.29 -15.96
C LYS A 144 43.49 0.83 -15.03
N ASN A 145 43.49 0.54 -13.71
CA ASN A 145 44.45 1.13 -12.76
C ASN A 145 44.92 0.14 -11.67
N ASP A 146 46.18 0.27 -11.24
CA ASP A 146 46.91 -0.65 -10.36
C ASP A 146 46.35 -0.74 -8.91
N GLY A 147 45.56 -1.79 -8.67
CA GLY A 147 45.63 -2.69 -7.51
C GLY A 147 45.23 -2.21 -6.11
N SER A 148 45.90 -1.20 -5.55
CA SER A 148 45.91 -0.99 -4.08
C SER A 148 45.08 0.20 -3.57
N ASP A 149 44.99 1.28 -4.34
CA ASP A 149 44.26 2.51 -3.95
C ASP A 149 42.74 2.39 -4.16
N MET A 150 42.34 1.54 -5.12
CA MET A 150 40.94 1.39 -5.54
C MET A 150 40.10 0.52 -4.59
N ALA A 151 40.70 -0.52 -3.99
CA ALA A 151 40.00 -1.38 -3.02
C ALA A 151 39.59 -0.59 -1.77
N THR A 152 40.38 0.41 -1.39
CA THR A 152 40.09 1.35 -0.30
C THR A 152 38.94 2.29 -0.67
N THR A 153 38.90 2.75 -1.92
CA THR A 153 37.84 3.62 -2.45
C THR A 153 36.50 2.88 -2.57
N GLU A 154 36.52 1.62 -3.02
CA GLU A 154 35.33 0.77 -3.11
C GLU A 154 34.76 0.45 -1.71
N LYS A 155 35.63 0.15 -0.73
CA LYS A 155 35.23 -0.02 0.67
C LYS A 155 34.60 1.25 1.26
N LEU A 156 35.16 2.43 0.97
CA LEU A 156 34.62 3.71 1.44
C LEU A 156 33.24 4.00 0.86
N MET A 157 33.05 3.81 -0.45
CA MET A 157 31.75 4.03 -1.08
C MET A 157 30.67 3.07 -0.57
N ILE A 158 31.02 1.80 -0.33
CA ILE A 158 30.08 0.82 0.25
C ILE A 158 29.79 1.14 1.71
N SER A 159 30.79 1.57 2.49
CA SER A 159 30.63 1.99 3.89
C SER A 159 29.69 3.18 4.03
N GLU A 160 29.93 4.24 3.25
CA GLU A 160 29.13 5.46 3.27
C GLU A 160 27.68 5.18 2.85
N TRP A 161 27.49 4.21 1.95
CA TRP A 161 26.16 3.75 1.54
C TRP A 161 25.44 2.92 2.59
N VAL A 162 26.16 2.02 3.29
CA VAL A 162 25.57 1.21 4.37
C VAL A 162 25.15 2.09 5.53
N GLU A 163 25.95 3.09 5.89
CA GLU A 163 25.56 4.10 6.88
C GLU A 163 24.31 4.86 6.44
N TYR A 164 24.24 5.32 5.19
CA TYR A 164 23.06 6.02 4.67
C TYR A 164 21.77 5.16 4.65
N HIS A 165 21.91 3.84 4.54
CA HIS A 165 20.76 2.92 4.59
C HIS A 165 20.34 2.59 6.02
N ILE A 166 21.29 2.56 6.97
CA ILE A 166 21.00 2.41 8.40
C ILE A 166 20.26 3.64 8.93
N ASP A 167 20.71 4.84 8.55
CA ASP A 167 20.11 6.13 8.93
C ASP A 167 18.68 6.34 8.35
N LEU A 168 18.29 5.50 7.39
CA LEU A 168 16.97 5.51 6.77
C LEU A 168 16.00 4.50 7.42
N VAL A 169 16.53 3.58 8.23
CA VAL A 169 15.79 2.51 8.92
C VAL A 169 15.60 2.84 10.42
N GLU A 170 16.44 3.70 10.99
CA GLU A 170 16.33 4.24 12.37
C GLU A 170 15.37 5.45 12.43
#